data_AF-A0A7C2QKC0-F1
#
_entry.id   AF-A0A7C2QKC0-F1
#
_cell.length_a   1.000
_cell.length_b   1.000
_cell.length_c   1.000
_cell.angle_alpha   90.00
_cell.angle_beta   90.00
_cell.angle_gamma   90.00
#
_symmetry.space_group_name_H-M   'P 1'
#
loop_
_entity.id
_entity.type
_entity.pdbx_description
1 polymer ?
#
loop_
_entity_poly.entity_id
_entity_poly.type
_entity_poly.pdbx_seq_one_letter_code
_entity_poly.pdbx_strand_id
1 'polypeptide(L)'
;MNNSMEQLPYKIKTHLEGLLESTELPRTEESLGILAENWIARREMFSDMLKNLSLEEIATLPLDDNRAALVLTYSGSLLGLGPKRDNSRSFEYASIKLRSDVPGIMTRDGVVLKEELGVDRPGVFQKAPIKSTSGIYKIAVCAPGVDLNEQEKRIKEAMLWLTNAFVLLNRKSFTAEGEAPDQFNLSSMVKFTAGRNGLTQKQAKALISDFLLLAETGMLLGERVSLGRLGKIFLTLKPPRKPRVMKNRFTGQEMTIPAKPERYAPKISFPKKLKERAAEIQPKKE
;
A
#
# COMPACT_ATOMS: atom_id res chain seq x y z
N MET A 1 -7.55 -29.66 6.93
CA MET A 1 -7.42 -28.67 5.85
C MET A 1 -8.64 -27.76 5.94
N ASN A 2 -8.45 -26.48 6.28
CA ASN A 2 -9.56 -25.53 6.14
C ASN A 2 -9.82 -25.38 4.65
N ASN A 3 -11.01 -25.75 4.19
CA ASN A 3 -11.37 -25.56 2.80
C ASN A 3 -11.70 -24.07 2.58
N SER A 4 -10.66 -23.23 2.47
CA SER A 4 -10.79 -21.77 2.30
C SER A 4 -11.73 -21.40 1.15
N MET A 5 -11.85 -22.26 0.14
CA MET A 5 -12.84 -22.13 -0.91
C MET A 5 -14.27 -22.12 -0.38
N GLU A 6 -14.64 -22.97 0.60
CA GLU A 6 -16.01 -23.05 1.13
C GLU A 6 -16.52 -21.72 1.70
N GLN A 7 -15.62 -20.90 2.24
CA GLN A 7 -15.93 -19.59 2.83
C GLN A 7 -16.23 -18.50 1.80
N LEU A 8 -16.00 -18.79 0.51
CA LEU A 8 -16.13 -17.82 -0.56
C LEU A 8 -17.50 -17.89 -1.24
N PRO A 9 -18.11 -16.72 -1.52
CA PRO A 9 -19.26 -16.63 -2.42
C PRO A 9 -18.99 -17.30 -3.77
N TYR A 10 -20.04 -17.89 -4.37
CA TYR A 10 -19.95 -18.63 -5.63
C TYR A 10 -19.26 -17.84 -6.76
N LYS A 11 -19.61 -16.55 -6.93
CA LYS A 11 -18.99 -15.66 -7.93
C LYS A 11 -17.46 -15.56 -7.78
N ILE A 12 -16.93 -15.65 -6.56
CA ILE A 12 -15.49 -15.60 -6.31
C ILE A 12 -14.87 -16.95 -6.64
N LYS A 13 -15.49 -18.06 -6.22
CA LYS A 13 -15.03 -19.42 -6.56
C LYS A 13 -14.84 -19.56 -8.08
N THR A 14 -15.87 -19.21 -8.86
CA THR A 14 -15.81 -19.24 -10.33
C THR A 14 -14.74 -18.31 -10.89
N HIS A 15 -14.56 -17.13 -10.30
CA HIS A 15 -13.49 -16.23 -10.71
C HIS A 15 -12.10 -16.82 -10.45
N LEU A 16 -11.88 -17.46 -9.30
CA LEU A 16 -10.60 -18.06 -8.94
C LEU A 16 -10.28 -19.28 -9.81
N GLU A 17 -11.27 -20.09 -10.15
CA GLU A 17 -11.15 -21.19 -11.12
C GLU A 17 -10.71 -20.66 -12.49
N GLY A 18 -11.41 -19.64 -13.01
CA GLY A 18 -11.03 -19.01 -14.28
C GLY A 18 -9.67 -18.29 -14.21
N LEU A 19 -9.30 -17.75 -13.05
CA LEU A 19 -7.99 -17.15 -12.84
C LEU A 19 -6.90 -18.21 -12.90
N LEU A 20 -7.08 -19.37 -12.27
CA LEU A 20 -6.11 -20.46 -12.29
C LEU A 20 -5.75 -20.88 -13.72
N GLU A 21 -6.74 -20.95 -14.61
CA GLU A 21 -6.56 -21.24 -16.04
C GLU A 21 -5.66 -20.24 -16.78
N SER A 22 -5.59 -19.00 -16.29
CA SER A 22 -4.79 -17.92 -16.88
C SER A 22 -3.43 -17.72 -16.21
N THR A 23 -3.06 -18.61 -15.29
CA THR A 23 -1.84 -18.51 -14.49
C THR A 23 -0.90 -19.66 -14.77
N GLU A 24 0.37 -19.49 -14.39
CA GLU A 24 1.37 -20.56 -14.47
C GLU A 24 1.36 -21.49 -13.24
N LEU A 25 0.32 -21.40 -12.39
CA LEU A 25 0.19 -22.29 -11.24
C LEU A 25 -0.31 -23.67 -11.66
N PRO A 26 0.06 -24.76 -10.95
CA PRO A 26 -0.49 -26.08 -11.19
C PRO A 26 -2.02 -26.09 -11.07
N ARG A 27 -2.72 -26.82 -11.95
CA ARG A 27 -4.18 -26.97 -11.89
C ARG A 27 -4.60 -27.97 -10.80
N THR A 28 -4.42 -27.60 -9.54
CA THR A 28 -4.67 -28.46 -8.37
C THR A 28 -5.58 -27.77 -7.35
N GLU A 29 -6.26 -28.56 -6.52
CA GLU A 29 -7.06 -28.05 -5.40
C GLU A 29 -6.21 -27.21 -4.42
N GLU A 30 -4.94 -27.58 -4.24
CA GLU A 30 -3.99 -26.82 -3.43
C GLU A 30 -3.76 -25.41 -4.00
N SER A 31 -3.58 -25.28 -5.32
CA SER A 31 -3.41 -23.98 -5.97
C SER A 31 -4.66 -23.11 -5.87
N LEU A 32 -5.86 -23.71 -5.97
CA LEU A 32 -7.12 -23.04 -5.68
C LEU A 32 -7.21 -22.60 -4.21
N GLY A 33 -6.74 -23.44 -3.28
CA GLY A 33 -6.64 -23.12 -1.87
C GLY A 33 -5.80 -21.87 -1.61
N ILE A 34 -4.61 -21.78 -2.20
CA ILE A 34 -3.73 -20.60 -2.09
C ILE A 34 -4.40 -19.34 -2.66
N LEU A 35 -5.07 -19.46 -3.82
CA LEU A 35 -5.82 -18.35 -4.42
C LEU A 35 -6.98 -17.89 -3.51
N ALA A 36 -7.69 -18.83 -2.89
CA ALA A 36 -8.78 -18.55 -1.95
C ALA A 36 -8.27 -17.82 -0.70
N GLU A 37 -7.20 -18.33 -0.09
CA GLU A 37 -6.56 -17.70 1.07
C GLU A 37 -6.05 -16.30 0.75
N ASN A 38 -5.42 -16.12 -0.41
CA ASN A 38 -4.98 -14.81 -0.88
C ASN A 38 -6.17 -13.84 -1.00
N TRP A 39 -7.28 -14.27 -1.61
CA TRP A 39 -8.46 -13.43 -1.74
C TRP A 39 -9.09 -13.08 -0.38
N ILE A 40 -9.20 -14.06 0.53
CA ILE A 40 -9.73 -13.85 1.89
C ILE A 40 -8.88 -12.82 2.64
N ALA A 41 -7.55 -12.95 2.59
CA ALA A 41 -6.64 -12.01 3.22
C ALA A 41 -6.78 -10.60 2.61
N ARG A 42 -6.99 -10.46 1.29
CA ARG A 42 -7.30 -9.14 0.68
C ARG A 42 -8.58 -8.54 1.23
N ARG A 43 -9.65 -9.33 1.37
CA ARG A 43 -10.92 -8.90 1.95
C ARG A 43 -10.75 -8.43 3.39
N GLU A 44 -9.99 -9.15 4.19
CA GLU A 44 -9.71 -8.81 5.59
C GLU A 44 -8.92 -7.51 5.69
N MET A 45 -7.82 -7.38 4.93
CA MET A 45 -7.03 -6.14 4.83
C MET A 45 -7.88 -4.94 4.40
N PHE A 46 -8.79 -5.12 3.44
CA PHE A 46 -9.74 -4.10 3.03
C PHE A 46 -10.65 -3.68 4.18
N SER A 47 -11.25 -4.66 4.88
CA SER A 47 -12.19 -4.43 5.97
C SER A 47 -11.52 -3.72 7.16
N ASP A 48 -10.27 -4.07 7.47
CA ASP A 48 -9.51 -3.41 8.52
C ASP A 48 -9.14 -1.98 8.14
N MET A 49 -8.83 -1.73 6.86
CA MET A 49 -8.62 -0.36 6.37
C MET A 49 -9.88 0.50 6.50
N LEU A 50 -11.07 -0.06 6.24
CA LEU A 50 -12.33 0.67 6.44
C LEU A 50 -12.48 1.14 7.90
N LYS A 51 -12.23 0.24 8.86
CA LYS A 51 -12.29 0.55 10.30
C LYS A 51 -11.27 1.65 10.67
N ASN A 52 -10.03 1.50 10.22
CA ASN A 52 -8.93 2.43 10.52
C ASN A 52 -9.17 3.85 10.00
N LEU A 53 -9.95 4.00 8.93
CA LEU A 53 -10.28 5.29 8.31
C LEU A 53 -11.71 5.75 8.60
N SER A 54 -12.45 4.99 9.41
CA SER A 54 -13.86 5.24 9.74
C SER A 54 -14.71 5.41 8.47
N LEU A 55 -14.57 4.47 7.54
CA LEU A 55 -15.39 4.38 6.33
C LEU A 55 -16.62 3.51 6.60
N GLU A 56 -17.75 3.88 6.01
CA GLU A 56 -19.04 3.20 6.13
C GLU A 56 -19.31 2.36 4.89
N GLU A 57 -19.65 1.08 5.08
CA GLU A 57 -20.07 0.23 3.97
C GLU A 57 -21.49 0.58 3.50
N ILE A 58 -21.68 0.64 2.19
CA ILE A 58 -22.98 0.91 1.56
C ILE A 58 -23.22 -0.11 0.44
N ALA A 59 -24.49 -0.43 0.17
CA ALA A 59 -24.85 -1.34 -0.92
C ALA A 59 -24.77 -0.68 -2.30
N THR A 60 -25.09 0.63 -2.35
CA THR A 60 -25.18 1.41 -3.59
C THR A 60 -24.64 2.81 -3.36
N LEU A 61 -23.85 3.32 -4.31
CA LEU A 61 -23.43 4.72 -4.39
C LEU A 61 -24.23 5.42 -5.50
N PRO A 62 -25.22 6.26 -5.15
CA PRO A 62 -25.98 7.05 -6.11
C PRO A 62 -25.11 8.02 -6.93
N LEU A 63 -25.60 8.44 -8.09
CA LEU A 63 -24.91 9.37 -8.99
C LEU A 63 -24.72 10.78 -8.40
N ASP A 64 -25.63 11.18 -7.51
CA ASP A 64 -25.69 12.47 -6.82
C ASP A 64 -25.01 12.46 -5.44
N ASP A 65 -24.61 11.29 -4.93
CA ASP A 65 -23.85 11.20 -3.69
C ASP A 65 -22.47 11.84 -3.88
N ASN A 66 -22.16 12.89 -3.13
CA ASN A 66 -20.91 13.62 -3.30
C ASN A 66 -19.71 13.00 -2.58
N ARG A 67 -19.93 11.96 -1.76
CA ARG A 67 -18.88 11.37 -0.93
C ARG A 67 -17.83 10.64 -1.76
N ALA A 68 -16.60 10.62 -1.27
CA ALA A 68 -15.53 9.80 -1.81
C ALA A 68 -15.78 8.33 -1.46
N ALA A 69 -15.36 7.42 -2.34
CA ALA A 69 -15.64 6.00 -2.21
C ALA A 69 -14.40 5.12 -2.43
N LEU A 70 -14.36 4.01 -1.71
CA LEU A 70 -13.40 2.92 -1.87
C LEU A 70 -14.17 1.65 -2.23
N VAL A 71 -13.70 0.93 -3.24
CA VAL A 71 -14.42 -0.20 -3.83
C VAL A 71 -13.48 -1.38 -3.99
N LEU A 72 -13.96 -2.57 -3.59
CA LEU A 72 -13.32 -3.85 -3.83
C LEU A 72 -14.19 -4.66 -4.80
N THR A 73 -13.60 -5.19 -5.86
CA THR A 73 -14.31 -6.01 -6.85
C THR A 73 -14.17 -7.51 -6.55
N TYR A 74 -15.02 -8.33 -7.16
CA TYR A 74 -14.91 -9.79 -7.07
C TYR A 74 -13.56 -10.33 -7.55
N SER A 75 -12.94 -9.67 -8.53
CA SER A 75 -11.60 -10.01 -8.99
C SER A 75 -10.47 -9.54 -8.07
N GLY A 76 -10.79 -9.01 -6.89
CA GLY A 76 -9.81 -8.52 -5.93
C GLY A 76 -9.05 -7.28 -6.42
N SER A 77 -9.64 -6.51 -7.34
CA SER A 77 -9.12 -5.22 -7.80
C SER A 77 -9.71 -4.09 -6.97
N LEU A 78 -8.97 -2.98 -6.87
CA LEU A 78 -9.36 -1.83 -6.06
C LEU A 78 -9.72 -0.64 -6.95
N LEU A 79 -10.73 0.10 -6.52
CA LEU A 79 -11.13 1.37 -7.13
C LEU A 79 -11.28 2.41 -6.02
N GLY A 80 -10.57 3.52 -6.17
CA GLY A 80 -10.72 4.73 -5.37
C GLY A 80 -11.39 5.82 -6.20
N LEU A 81 -12.43 6.43 -5.63
CA LEU A 81 -13.12 7.57 -6.19
C LEU A 81 -13.00 8.74 -5.22
N GLY A 82 -12.52 9.89 -5.70
CA GLY A 82 -12.58 11.12 -4.96
C GLY A 82 -14.02 11.61 -4.75
N PRO A 83 -14.20 12.62 -3.88
CA PRO A 83 -15.48 13.29 -3.75
C PRO A 83 -15.91 13.89 -5.09
N LYS A 84 -17.22 13.99 -5.32
CA LYS A 84 -17.76 14.60 -6.52
C LYS A 84 -17.55 16.11 -6.46
N ARG A 85 -16.88 16.67 -7.48
CA ARG A 85 -16.65 18.11 -7.68
C ARG A 85 -16.94 18.46 -9.13
N ASP A 86 -17.74 19.50 -9.36
CA ASP A 86 -18.13 19.93 -10.72
C ASP A 86 -18.62 18.78 -11.61
N ASN A 87 -19.48 17.93 -11.03
CA ASN A 87 -20.03 16.73 -11.65
C ASN A 87 -19.03 15.64 -12.08
N SER A 88 -17.81 15.67 -11.54
CA SER A 88 -16.76 14.70 -11.85
C SER A 88 -16.00 14.25 -10.59
N ARG A 89 -15.16 13.23 -10.73
CA ARG A 89 -14.35 12.67 -9.64
C ARG A 89 -12.92 12.42 -10.10
N SER A 90 -12.00 12.47 -9.15
CA SER A 90 -10.72 11.78 -9.29
C SER A 90 -10.95 10.27 -9.20
N PHE A 91 -10.16 9.53 -9.96
CA PHE A 91 -10.31 8.09 -10.14
C PHE A 91 -8.94 7.43 -10.05
N GLU A 92 -8.87 6.35 -9.29
CA GLU A 92 -7.70 5.47 -9.20
C GLU A 92 -8.16 4.02 -9.27
N TYR A 93 -7.71 3.27 -10.26
CA TYR A 93 -7.95 1.84 -10.38
C TYR A 93 -6.65 1.07 -10.27
N ALA A 94 -6.63 0.04 -9.43
CA ALA A 94 -5.48 -0.85 -9.28
C ALA A 94 -5.89 -2.29 -9.59
N SER A 95 -5.39 -2.81 -10.71
CA SER A 95 -5.44 -4.24 -11.03
C SER A 95 -4.16 -4.90 -10.53
N ILE A 96 -4.31 -5.84 -9.59
CA ILE A 96 -3.18 -6.46 -8.89
C ILE A 96 -3.06 -7.91 -9.36
N LYS A 97 -2.24 -8.08 -10.41
CA LYS A 97 -1.89 -9.39 -10.99
C LYS A 97 -1.09 -10.23 -9.98
N LEU A 98 -1.11 -11.55 -10.13
CA LEU A 98 -0.50 -12.48 -9.17
C LEU A 98 1.02 -12.36 -9.03
N ARG A 99 1.77 -12.05 -10.10
CA ARG A 99 3.24 -12.03 -10.10
C ARG A 99 3.88 -10.69 -10.49
N SER A 100 3.17 -9.58 -10.32
CA SER A 100 3.71 -8.27 -10.70
C SER A 100 4.24 -7.50 -9.50
N ASP A 101 5.51 -7.07 -9.58
CA ASP A 101 6.14 -6.18 -8.59
C ASP A 101 5.47 -4.80 -8.52
N VAL A 102 4.79 -4.41 -9.60
CA VAL A 102 4.15 -3.10 -9.75
C VAL A 102 2.70 -3.33 -10.17
N PRO A 103 1.72 -2.84 -9.41
CA PRO A 103 0.32 -3.00 -9.79
C PRO A 103 0.01 -2.17 -11.04
N GLY A 104 -0.94 -2.66 -11.85
CA GLY A 104 -1.48 -1.88 -12.96
C GLY A 104 -2.36 -0.76 -12.42
N ILE A 105 -1.73 0.34 -11.98
CA ILE A 105 -2.41 1.53 -11.48
C ILE A 105 -2.76 2.42 -12.67
N MET A 106 -4.03 2.84 -12.73
CA MET A 106 -4.51 3.81 -13.69
C MET A 106 -5.23 4.93 -12.94
N THR A 107 -4.76 6.16 -13.13
CA THR A 107 -5.34 7.35 -12.49
C THR A 107 -5.92 8.29 -13.54
N ARG A 108 -7.01 9.01 -13.19
CA ARG A 108 -7.59 10.04 -14.04
C ARG A 108 -8.49 10.99 -13.24
N ASP A 109 -8.41 12.27 -13.54
CA ASP A 109 -9.40 13.26 -13.08
C ASP A 109 -10.51 13.46 -14.11
N GLY A 110 -11.62 14.05 -13.67
CA GLY A 110 -12.75 14.34 -14.56
C GLY A 110 -13.61 13.12 -14.92
N VAL A 111 -13.51 12.03 -14.14
CA VAL A 111 -14.28 10.80 -14.37
C VAL A 111 -15.73 10.99 -13.93
N VAL A 112 -16.65 10.46 -14.72
CA VAL A 112 -18.09 10.51 -14.45
C VAL A 112 -18.62 9.08 -14.34
N LEU A 113 -19.44 8.83 -13.32
CA LEU A 113 -20.18 7.58 -13.21
C LEU A 113 -21.30 7.58 -14.26
N LYS A 114 -21.34 6.55 -15.12
CA LYS A 114 -22.42 6.44 -16.12
C LYS A 114 -23.74 6.04 -15.45
N GLU A 115 -23.63 5.19 -14.44
CA GLU A 115 -24.71 4.55 -13.71
C GLU A 115 -24.29 4.52 -12.23
N GLU A 116 -25.26 4.40 -11.30
CA GLU A 116 -24.95 4.21 -9.88
C GLU A 116 -24.08 2.96 -9.66
N LEU A 117 -23.14 3.03 -8.72
CA LEU A 117 -22.39 1.84 -8.35
C LEU A 117 -23.24 1.01 -7.39
N GLY A 118 -23.27 -0.30 -7.57
CA GLY A 118 -23.90 -1.20 -6.61
C GLY A 118 -23.10 -2.48 -6.48
N VAL A 119 -23.17 -3.08 -5.30
CA VAL A 119 -22.68 -4.44 -5.08
C VAL A 119 -23.33 -5.39 -6.08
N ASP A 120 -22.63 -6.46 -6.44
CA ASP A 120 -23.06 -7.50 -7.36
C ASP A 120 -23.15 -7.14 -8.86
N ARG A 121 -22.89 -5.89 -9.24
CA ARG A 121 -22.84 -5.44 -10.63
C ARG A 121 -21.54 -4.71 -10.99
N PRO A 122 -21.14 -4.67 -12.27
CA PRO A 122 -20.01 -3.88 -12.73
C PRO A 122 -20.20 -2.37 -12.47
N GLY A 123 -19.14 -1.67 -12.10
CA GLY A 123 -19.11 -0.21 -12.19
C GLY A 123 -18.88 0.22 -13.64
N VAL A 124 -19.59 1.24 -14.11
CA VAL A 124 -19.50 1.75 -15.49
C VAL A 124 -19.15 3.24 -15.49
N PHE A 125 -18.14 3.60 -16.27
CA PHE A 125 -17.52 4.92 -16.21
C PHE A 125 -17.46 5.59 -17.57
N GLN A 126 -17.53 6.92 -17.57
CA GLN A 126 -17.22 7.77 -18.70
C GLN A 126 -15.95 8.57 -18.41
N LYS A 127 -15.18 8.85 -19.47
CA LYS A 127 -13.91 9.59 -19.38
C LYS A 127 -12.88 8.95 -18.43
N ALA A 128 -13.01 7.66 -18.13
CA ALA A 128 -12.10 6.88 -17.29
C ALA A 128 -11.10 6.08 -18.15
N PRO A 129 -9.96 5.65 -17.57
CA PRO A 129 -8.98 4.80 -18.26
C PRO A 129 -9.49 3.36 -18.51
N ILE A 130 -10.53 2.95 -17.78
CA ILE A 130 -11.27 1.69 -18.02
C ILE A 130 -12.75 2.01 -18.26
N LYS A 131 -13.42 1.23 -19.12
CA LYS A 131 -14.87 1.40 -19.38
C LYS A 131 -15.73 0.83 -18.25
N SER A 132 -15.32 -0.31 -17.69
CA SER A 132 -16.01 -0.99 -16.61
C SER A 132 -15.06 -1.81 -15.74
N THR A 133 -15.52 -2.17 -14.54
CA THR A 133 -14.87 -3.15 -13.66
C THR A 133 -15.49 -4.54 -13.81
N SER A 134 -14.93 -5.55 -13.14
CA SER A 134 -15.69 -6.74 -12.75
C SER A 134 -16.79 -6.37 -11.73
N GLY A 135 -17.67 -7.32 -11.41
CA GLY A 135 -18.72 -7.09 -10.41
C GLY A 135 -18.16 -6.60 -9.08
N ILE A 136 -18.81 -5.61 -8.48
CA ILE A 136 -18.40 -5.01 -7.22
C ILE A 136 -18.75 -5.95 -6.06
N TYR A 137 -17.80 -6.16 -5.15
CA TYR A 137 -18.00 -6.96 -3.94
C TYR A 137 -18.34 -6.10 -2.72
N LYS A 138 -17.62 -4.98 -2.51
CA LYS A 138 -17.86 -4.04 -1.41
C LYS A 138 -17.69 -2.60 -1.90
N ILE A 139 -18.52 -1.71 -1.37
CA ILE A 139 -18.42 -0.26 -1.52
C ILE A 139 -18.37 0.33 -0.12
N ALA A 140 -17.42 1.24 0.11
CA ALA A 140 -17.35 2.01 1.33
C ALA A 140 -17.16 3.50 1.03
N VAL A 141 -17.73 4.35 1.85
CA VAL A 141 -17.70 5.81 1.72
C VAL A 141 -17.26 6.45 3.02
N CYS A 142 -16.82 7.71 2.95
CA CYS A 142 -16.55 8.46 4.18
C CYS A 142 -17.85 8.72 4.95
N ALA A 143 -17.77 8.69 6.29
CA ALA A 143 -18.89 9.04 7.15
C ALA A 143 -19.46 10.45 6.86
N PRO A 144 -20.75 10.70 7.11
CA PRO A 144 -21.35 12.02 6.98
C PRO A 144 -20.57 13.08 7.78
N GLY A 145 -20.45 14.29 7.22
CA GLY A 145 -19.80 15.43 7.89
C GLY A 145 -18.26 15.48 7.78
N VAL A 146 -17.60 14.49 7.19
CA VAL A 146 -16.17 14.60 6.83
C VAL A 146 -16.02 15.56 5.65
N ASP A 147 -15.14 16.55 5.76
CA ASP A 147 -14.91 17.52 4.69
C ASP A 147 -14.31 16.87 3.43
N LEU A 148 -14.63 17.41 2.26
CA LEU A 148 -14.26 16.80 0.97
C LEU A 148 -12.75 16.61 0.79
N ASN A 149 -11.93 17.50 1.34
CA ASN A 149 -10.47 17.40 1.22
C ASN A 149 -9.92 16.27 2.09
N GLU A 150 -10.45 16.10 3.30
CA GLU A 150 -10.11 14.98 4.17
C GLU A 150 -10.63 13.66 3.62
N GLN A 151 -11.83 13.62 3.02
CA GLN A 151 -12.32 12.44 2.32
C GLN A 151 -11.35 11.99 1.22
N GLU A 152 -10.92 12.92 0.37
CA GLU A 152 -9.95 12.65 -0.68
C GLU A 152 -8.62 12.13 -0.13
N LYS A 153 -8.13 12.71 0.97
CA LYS A 153 -6.91 12.25 1.64
C LYS A 153 -7.05 10.83 2.20
N ARG A 154 -8.18 10.50 2.82
CA ARG A 154 -8.45 9.15 3.34
C ARG A 154 -8.49 8.11 2.22
N ILE A 155 -9.20 8.37 1.13
CA ILE A 155 -9.26 7.45 -0.02
C ILE A 155 -7.87 7.28 -0.65
N LYS A 156 -7.09 8.37 -0.82
CA LYS A 156 -5.72 8.27 -1.34
C LYS A 156 -4.80 7.44 -0.42
N GLU A 157 -4.91 7.60 0.90
CA GLU A 157 -4.17 6.79 1.89
C GLU A 157 -4.58 5.31 1.84
N ALA A 158 -5.89 5.03 1.76
CA ALA A 158 -6.42 3.69 1.65
C ALA A 158 -5.91 2.98 0.39
N MET A 159 -6.04 3.63 -0.78
CA MET A 159 -5.60 3.10 -2.06
C MET A 159 -4.10 2.81 -2.07
N LEU A 160 -3.29 3.74 -1.54
CA LEU A 160 -1.85 3.57 -1.44
C LEU A 160 -1.48 2.35 -0.58
N TRP A 161 -2.07 2.25 0.61
CA TRP A 161 -1.76 1.16 1.53
C TRP A 161 -2.23 -0.19 1.00
N LEU A 162 -3.50 -0.29 0.60
CA LEU A 162 -4.10 -1.55 0.14
C LEU A 162 -3.43 -2.07 -1.11
N THR A 163 -3.10 -1.19 -2.05
CA THR A 163 -2.41 -1.58 -3.28
C THR A 163 -1.05 -2.20 -2.98
N ASN A 164 -0.26 -1.59 -2.08
CA ASN A 164 1.03 -2.15 -1.67
C ASN A 164 0.87 -3.42 -0.83
N ALA A 165 -0.11 -3.47 0.06
CA ALA A 165 -0.40 -4.64 0.89
C ALA A 165 -0.79 -5.85 0.03
N PHE A 166 -1.60 -5.67 -1.01
CA PHE A 166 -2.02 -6.75 -1.90
C PHE A 166 -0.87 -7.24 -2.78
N VAL A 167 0.02 -6.34 -3.23
CA VAL A 167 1.26 -6.74 -3.92
C VAL A 167 2.15 -7.57 -2.98
N LEU A 168 2.32 -7.15 -1.72
CA LEU A 168 3.10 -7.90 -0.72
C LEU A 168 2.50 -9.29 -0.48
N LEU A 169 1.18 -9.34 -0.34
CA LEU A 169 0.43 -10.56 -0.12
C LEU A 169 0.60 -11.53 -1.30
N ASN A 170 0.51 -11.04 -2.54
CA ASN A 170 0.73 -11.87 -3.72
C ASN A 170 2.16 -12.44 -3.77
N ARG A 171 3.18 -11.65 -3.44
CA ARG A 171 4.56 -12.17 -3.37
C ARG A 171 4.67 -13.30 -2.36
N LYS A 172 4.09 -13.12 -1.17
CA LYS A 172 4.09 -14.14 -0.11
C LYS A 172 3.34 -15.41 -0.51
N SER A 173 2.24 -15.26 -1.25
CA SER A 173 1.43 -16.41 -1.67
C SER A 173 1.98 -17.14 -2.90
N PHE A 174 2.69 -16.47 -3.80
CA PHE A 174 2.99 -16.99 -5.14
C PHE A 174 4.45 -16.90 -5.57
N THR A 175 5.37 -16.44 -4.71
CA THR A 175 6.81 -16.41 -4.99
C THR A 175 7.54 -17.30 -3.98
N ALA A 176 8.52 -18.08 -4.43
CA ALA A 176 9.31 -18.92 -3.55
C ALA A 176 10.12 -18.07 -2.56
N GLU A 177 10.33 -18.59 -1.35
CA GLU A 177 11.15 -17.94 -0.34
C GLU A 177 12.57 -17.68 -0.87
N GLY A 178 13.05 -16.44 -0.76
CA GLY A 178 14.38 -16.03 -1.22
C GLY A 178 14.50 -15.55 -2.66
N GLU A 179 13.48 -15.72 -3.51
CA GLU A 179 13.52 -15.26 -4.91
C GLU A 179 12.98 -13.83 -5.13
N ALA A 180 12.28 -13.29 -4.13
CA ALA A 180 11.61 -12.00 -4.23
C ALA A 180 12.52 -10.84 -3.76
N PRO A 181 12.94 -9.89 -4.63
CA PRO A 181 13.63 -8.68 -4.18
C PRO A 181 12.76 -7.83 -3.21
N ASP A 182 13.40 -7.03 -2.35
CA ASP A 182 12.68 -6.22 -1.35
C ASP A 182 11.62 -5.30 -1.96
N GLN A 183 10.38 -5.35 -1.47
CA GLN A 183 9.29 -4.53 -2.01
C GLN A 183 9.43 -3.03 -1.70
N PHE A 184 10.12 -2.66 -0.63
CA PHE A 184 10.27 -1.27 -0.19
C PHE A 184 11.72 -0.78 -0.32
N ASN A 185 12.39 -1.13 -1.44
CA ASN A 185 13.68 -0.55 -1.80
C ASN A 185 13.52 0.68 -2.72
N LEU A 186 14.61 1.40 -2.98
CA LEU A 186 14.55 2.62 -3.79
C LEU A 186 14.04 2.36 -5.22
N SER A 187 14.42 1.22 -5.83
CA SER A 187 14.01 0.86 -7.19
C SER A 187 12.50 0.62 -7.29
N SER A 188 11.94 -0.16 -6.36
CA SER A 188 10.49 -0.42 -6.31
C SER A 188 9.70 0.85 -5.96
N MET A 189 10.19 1.68 -5.05
CA MET A 189 9.59 2.98 -4.74
C MET A 189 9.56 3.92 -5.94
N VAL A 190 10.63 3.95 -6.76
CA VAL A 190 10.67 4.71 -8.02
C VAL A 190 9.62 4.21 -8.99
N LYS A 191 9.54 2.89 -9.23
CA LYS A 191 8.56 2.30 -10.14
C LYS A 191 7.12 2.60 -9.70
N PHE A 192 6.84 2.45 -8.40
CA PHE A 192 5.52 2.72 -7.83
C PHE A 192 5.14 4.20 -7.96
N THR A 193 6.03 5.11 -7.58
CA THR A 193 5.82 6.56 -7.67
C THR A 193 5.62 7.00 -9.11
N ALA A 194 6.38 6.43 -10.05
CA ALA A 194 6.25 6.69 -11.47
C ALA A 194 4.85 6.31 -11.98
N GLY A 195 4.43 5.05 -11.74
CA GLY A 195 3.14 4.54 -12.20
C GLY A 195 1.96 5.32 -11.62
N ARG A 196 1.98 5.61 -10.31
CA ARG A 196 0.88 6.32 -9.64
C ARG A 196 0.68 7.74 -10.15
N ASN A 197 1.78 8.44 -10.48
CA ASN A 197 1.75 9.86 -10.86
C ASN A 197 1.84 10.08 -12.38
N GLY A 198 1.77 9.01 -13.20
CA GLY A 198 1.90 9.13 -14.66
C GLY A 198 3.28 9.65 -15.11
N LEU A 199 4.32 9.46 -14.31
CA LEU A 199 5.68 9.89 -14.61
C LEU A 199 6.49 8.75 -15.23
N THR A 200 7.55 9.09 -15.96
CA THR A 200 8.58 8.10 -16.31
C THR A 200 9.40 7.71 -15.07
N GLN A 201 9.97 6.50 -15.05
CA GLN A 201 10.85 6.07 -13.95
C GLN A 201 12.07 6.99 -13.78
N LYS A 202 12.58 7.58 -14.88
CA LYS A 202 13.67 8.55 -14.85
C LYS A 202 13.27 9.83 -14.09
N GLN A 203 12.09 10.38 -14.37
CA GLN A 203 11.56 11.55 -13.68
C GLN A 203 11.30 11.27 -12.20
N ALA A 204 10.65 10.15 -11.88
CA ALA A 204 10.38 9.77 -10.49
C ALA A 204 11.68 9.56 -9.69
N LYS A 205 12.71 8.95 -10.30
CA LYS A 205 14.03 8.78 -9.67
C LYS A 205 14.69 10.11 -9.38
N ALA A 206 14.67 11.05 -10.33
CA ALA A 206 15.24 12.38 -10.13
C ALA A 206 14.57 13.10 -8.95
N LEU A 207 13.23 13.15 -8.92
CA LEU A 207 12.48 13.79 -7.82
C LEU A 207 12.78 13.17 -6.44
N ILE A 208 12.84 11.84 -6.36
CA ILE A 208 13.16 11.16 -5.11
C ILE A 208 14.61 11.44 -4.68
N SER A 209 15.56 11.42 -5.62
CA SER A 209 16.96 11.74 -5.35
C SER A 209 17.14 13.18 -4.87
N ASP A 210 16.49 14.15 -5.51
CA ASP A 210 16.56 15.55 -5.12
C ASP A 210 15.98 15.77 -3.72
N PHE A 211 14.85 15.12 -3.40
CA PHE A 211 14.26 15.14 -2.07
C PHE A 211 15.20 14.59 -1.00
N LEU A 212 15.83 13.44 -1.26
CA LEU A 212 16.78 12.82 -0.33
C LEU A 212 18.04 13.69 -0.13
N LEU A 213 18.57 14.26 -1.22
CA LEU A 213 19.74 15.14 -1.18
C LEU A 213 19.45 16.42 -0.40
N LEU A 214 18.26 17.02 -0.58
CA LEU A 214 17.84 18.19 0.18
C LEU A 214 17.75 17.88 1.68
N ALA A 215 17.18 16.72 2.03
CA ALA A 215 17.05 16.30 3.41
C ALA A 215 18.43 16.02 4.06
N GLU A 216 19.34 15.39 3.32
CA GLU A 216 20.73 15.19 3.74
C GLU A 216 21.45 16.52 3.94
N THR A 217 21.35 17.43 2.96
CA THR A 217 21.99 18.76 3.00
C THR A 217 21.53 19.54 4.23
N GLY A 218 20.22 19.62 4.48
CA GLY A 218 19.70 20.29 5.68
C GLY A 218 20.25 19.68 6.97
N MET A 219 20.31 18.34 7.07
CA MET A 219 20.86 17.68 8.24
C MET A 219 22.36 17.99 8.44
N LEU A 220 23.15 17.98 7.35
CA LEU A 220 24.59 18.29 7.39
C LEU A 220 24.86 19.75 7.73
N LEU A 221 23.95 20.66 7.40
CA LEU A 221 23.97 22.06 7.85
C LEU A 221 23.59 22.23 9.34
N GLY A 222 23.28 21.14 10.05
CA GLY A 222 22.93 21.14 11.47
C GLY A 222 21.44 21.30 11.76
N GLU A 223 20.60 21.39 10.72
CA GLU A 223 19.15 21.57 10.88
C GLU A 223 18.45 20.29 11.36
N ARG A 224 17.30 20.49 12.01
CA ARG A 224 16.37 19.41 12.34
C ARG A 224 15.35 19.23 11.22
N VAL A 225 15.76 18.53 10.16
CA VAL A 225 14.95 18.34 8.95
C VAL A 225 13.71 17.50 9.22
N SER A 226 12.55 18.00 8.82
CA SER A 226 11.27 17.31 8.90
C SER A 226 11.04 16.42 7.67
N LEU A 227 10.73 15.15 7.90
CA LEU A 227 10.32 14.16 6.90
C LEU A 227 8.80 13.91 6.95
N GLY A 228 8.03 14.90 7.42
CA GLY A 228 6.58 14.81 7.57
C GLY A 228 6.16 13.71 8.54
N ARG A 229 5.39 12.74 8.06
CA ARG A 229 4.80 11.66 8.89
C ARG A 229 5.84 10.69 9.45
N LEU A 230 7.04 10.62 8.88
CA LEU A 230 8.13 9.76 9.35
C LEU A 230 8.88 10.36 10.54
N GLY A 231 8.80 11.69 10.73
CA GLY A 231 9.44 12.38 11.83
C GLY A 231 10.56 13.30 11.39
N LYS A 232 11.69 13.29 12.10
CA LYS A 232 12.79 14.24 11.88
C LYS A 232 14.14 13.55 11.85
N ILE A 233 15.02 13.98 10.95
CA ILE A 233 16.44 13.61 10.91
C ILE A 233 17.29 14.81 11.33
N PHE A 234 18.35 14.57 12.10
CA PHE A 234 19.20 15.62 12.67
C PHE A 234 20.53 15.04 13.14
N LEU A 235 21.53 15.90 13.33
CA LEU A 235 22.80 15.52 13.96
C LEU A 235 22.69 15.57 15.49
N THR A 236 23.30 14.60 16.17
CA THR A 236 23.44 14.58 17.62
C THR A 236 24.91 14.40 18.00
N LEU A 237 25.39 15.21 18.94
CA LEU A 237 26.73 15.08 19.48
C LEU A 237 26.85 13.77 20.28
N LYS A 238 27.83 12.94 19.94
CA LYS A 238 28.17 11.73 20.69
C LYS A 238 29.39 12.03 21.55
N PRO A 239 29.31 11.78 22.88
CA PRO A 239 30.44 12.01 23.76
C PRO A 239 31.59 11.05 23.42
N PRO A 240 32.83 11.43 23.75
CA PRO A 240 33.99 10.58 23.53
C PRO A 240 33.87 9.27 24.31
N ARG A 241 34.37 8.17 23.72
CA ARG A 241 34.39 6.84 24.34
C ARG A 241 35.83 6.35 24.43
N LYS A 242 36.24 5.97 25.65
CA LYS A 242 37.55 5.36 25.92
C LYS A 242 37.68 3.99 25.20
N PRO A 243 38.92 3.54 24.93
CA PRO A 243 39.17 2.18 24.46
C PRO A 243 38.59 1.17 25.45
N ARG A 244 38.07 0.06 24.94
CA ARG A 244 37.56 -1.02 25.78
C ARG A 244 37.77 -2.37 25.12
N VAL A 245 38.11 -3.38 25.91
CA VAL A 245 38.14 -4.77 25.47
C VAL A 245 36.72 -5.29 25.42
N MET A 246 36.35 -5.91 24.31
CA MET A 246 35.07 -6.57 24.12
C MET A 246 35.33 -7.98 23.63
N LYS A 247 34.57 -8.96 24.12
CA LYS A 247 34.64 -10.33 23.60
C LYS A 247 33.75 -10.42 22.37
N ASN A 248 34.29 -10.88 21.24
CA ASN A 248 33.48 -11.12 20.05
C ASN A 248 32.46 -12.22 20.35
N ARG A 249 31.17 -11.94 20.13
CA ARG A 249 30.06 -12.84 20.47
C ARG A 249 30.07 -14.13 19.64
N PHE A 250 30.66 -14.11 18.44
CA PHE A 250 30.70 -15.26 17.54
C PHE A 250 31.99 -16.08 17.67
N THR A 251 33.14 -15.43 17.90
CA THR A 251 34.45 -16.12 17.93
C THR A 251 35.02 -16.29 19.33
N GLY A 252 34.47 -15.62 20.35
CA GLY A 252 34.97 -15.67 21.72
C GLY A 252 36.32 -14.99 21.95
N GLN A 253 36.96 -14.45 20.91
CA GLN A 253 38.23 -13.76 21.04
C GLN A 253 38.05 -12.36 21.63
N GLU A 254 39.01 -11.95 22.45
CA GLU A 254 39.08 -10.58 22.95
C GLU A 254 39.51 -9.64 21.83
N MET A 255 38.73 -8.60 21.60
CA MET A 255 39.04 -7.54 20.66
C MET A 255 39.05 -6.19 21.36
N THR A 256 40.08 -5.40 21.12
CA THR A 256 40.14 -4.03 21.63
C THR A 256 39.39 -3.11 20.68
N ILE A 257 38.31 -2.48 21.16
CA ILE A 257 37.62 -1.42 20.44
C ILE A 257 38.39 -0.11 20.68
N PRO A 258 38.88 0.57 19.64
CA PRO A 258 39.65 1.81 19.80
C PRO A 258 38.80 2.93 20.40
N ALA A 259 39.48 3.94 20.96
CA ALA A 259 38.83 5.16 21.39
C ALA A 259 38.05 5.78 20.23
N LYS A 260 36.85 6.31 20.53
CA LYS A 260 36.08 7.11 19.57
C LYS A 260 36.04 8.54 20.09
N PRO A 261 36.60 9.52 19.37
CA PRO A 261 36.55 10.92 19.79
C PRO A 261 35.10 11.44 19.76
N GLU A 262 34.90 12.61 20.33
CA GLU A 262 33.66 13.36 20.20
C GLU A 262 33.34 13.60 18.72
N ARG A 263 32.09 13.36 18.33
CA ARG A 263 31.65 13.53 16.94
C ARG A 263 30.14 13.69 16.82
N TYR A 264 29.69 14.35 15.77
CA TYR A 264 28.29 14.33 15.37
C TYR A 264 27.94 13.00 14.70
N ALA A 265 26.73 12.52 14.94
CA ALA A 265 26.16 11.37 14.27
C ALA A 265 24.72 11.65 13.85
N PRO A 266 24.27 11.17 12.68
CA PRO A 266 22.87 11.21 12.29
C PRO A 266 21.97 10.49 13.32
N LYS A 267 20.80 11.06 13.59
CA LYS A 267 19.76 10.47 14.42
C LYS A 267 18.41 10.77 13.80
N ILE A 268 17.52 9.76 13.82
CA ILE A 268 16.11 9.92 13.47
C ILE A 268 15.25 9.90 14.74
N SER A 269 14.18 10.69 14.73
CA SER A 269 13.14 10.65 15.76
C SER A 269 11.77 10.47 15.11
N PHE A 270 10.99 9.50 15.61
CA PHE A 270 9.64 9.20 15.12
C PHE A 270 8.56 9.93 15.95
N PRO A 271 7.47 10.41 15.32
CA PRO A 271 6.37 11.08 16.01
C PRO A 271 5.52 10.08 16.80
N LYS A 272 4.83 10.56 17.85
CA LYS A 272 3.98 9.74 18.73
C LYS A 272 2.95 8.92 17.95
N LYS A 273 2.23 9.57 17.03
CA LYS A 273 1.20 8.93 16.18
C LYS A 273 1.72 7.74 15.38
N LEU A 274 2.96 7.80 14.89
CA LEU A 274 3.56 6.68 14.16
C LEU A 274 3.93 5.52 15.10
N LYS A 275 4.43 5.84 16.31
CA LYS A 275 4.74 4.84 17.33
C LYS A 275 3.50 4.11 17.83
N GLU A 276 2.40 4.84 18.04
CA GLU A 276 1.10 4.28 18.43
C GLU A 276 0.59 3.32 17.35
N ARG A 277 0.55 3.76 16.08
CA ARG A 277 0.19 2.89 14.94
C ARG A 277 1.09 1.66 14.83
N ALA A 278 2.39 1.80 15.08
CA ALA A 278 3.33 0.68 15.00
C ALA A 278 3.13 -0.33 16.14
N ALA A 279 2.68 0.10 17.31
CA ALA A 279 2.44 -0.77 18.47
C ALA A 279 1.21 -1.68 18.27
N GLU A 280 0.26 -1.28 17.43
CA GLU A 280 -0.95 -2.05 17.09
C GLU A 280 -0.68 -3.15 16.06
N ILE A 281 0.47 -3.13 15.39
CA ILE A 281 0.83 -4.08 14.34
C ILE A 281 1.71 -5.17 14.93
N GLN A 282 1.35 -6.44 14.70
CA GLN A 282 2.23 -7.58 14.97
C GLN A 282 3.00 -7.94 13.69
N PRO A 283 4.27 -7.52 13.53
CA PRO A 283 5.08 -8.03 12.43
C PRO A 283 5.30 -9.53 12.63
N LYS A 284 5.10 -10.34 11.58
CA LYS A 284 5.61 -11.72 11.58
C LYS A 284 7.11 -11.62 11.83
N LYS A 285 7.60 -12.29 12.88
CA LYS A 285 9.05 -12.41 13.12
C LYS A 285 9.66 -13.10 11.90
N GLU A 286 10.67 -12.48 11.33
CA GLU A 286 11.66 -13.17 10.50
C GLU A 286 12.40 -14.21 11.33
#